data_AF-A0A9W9DVA2-F1
#
_entry.id   AF-A0A9W9DVA2-F1
#
_cell.length_a   1.000
_cell.length_b   1.000
_cell.length_c   1.000
_cell.angle_alpha   90.00
_cell.angle_beta   90.00
_cell.angle_gamma   90.00
#
_symmetry.space_group_name_H-M   'P 1'
#
loop_
_entity.id
_entity.type
_entity.pdbx_description
1 polymer ?
#
loop_
_entity_poly.entity_id
_entity_poly.type
_entity_poly.pdbx_seq_one_letter_code
_entity_poly.pdbx_strand_id
1 'polypeptide(L)'
;MPTSTNLAESPTHLTENSSDGEYQIIRRAGVSMPTIVLAIVYLKRASHDILIGDHAKFVAERVFLGALVLSAKYSTESAIPNNHWVSAAEVFSLQDINNIQEQFLVVLNWDLSHTESDLLKAALDVYAATPSITF
;
A
#
# COMPACT_ATOMS: atom_id res chain seq x y z
N MET A 1 -39.87 34.03 -8.01
CA MET A 1 -39.44 32.65 -8.29
C MET A 1 -38.21 32.35 -7.45
N PRO A 2 -38.25 31.42 -6.50
CA PRO A 2 -37.05 30.97 -5.83
C PRO A 2 -36.47 29.79 -6.62
N THR A 3 -35.32 29.98 -7.24
CA THR A 3 -34.51 28.88 -7.75
C THR A 3 -33.59 28.43 -6.62
N SER A 4 -34.03 27.44 -5.88
CA SER A 4 -33.17 26.62 -5.04
C SER A 4 -32.64 25.48 -5.90
N THR A 5 -31.35 25.48 -6.20
CA THR A 5 -30.65 24.24 -6.55
C THR A 5 -29.29 24.27 -5.86
N ASN A 6 -29.28 23.59 -4.70
CA ASN A 6 -28.14 22.97 -4.02
C ASN A 6 -26.78 23.12 -4.72
N LEU A 7 -25.90 23.93 -4.12
CA LEU A 7 -24.46 23.70 -4.24
C LEU A 7 -24.19 22.35 -3.59
N ALA A 8 -23.68 21.40 -4.36
CA ALA A 8 -23.26 20.10 -3.87
C ALA A 8 -22.21 20.27 -2.75
N GLU A 9 -22.64 20.08 -1.51
CA GLU A 9 -21.75 19.59 -0.47
C GLU A 9 -21.35 18.16 -0.82
N SER A 10 -20.05 17.92 -0.98
CA SER A 10 -19.38 16.68 -0.56
C SER A 10 -17.87 16.83 -0.67
N PRO A 11 -17.16 17.28 0.38
CA PRO A 11 -15.86 16.71 0.67
C PRO A 11 -16.15 15.34 1.27
N THR A 12 -15.89 14.27 0.52
CA THR A 12 -15.95 12.90 1.03
C THR A 12 -15.01 12.84 2.23
N HIS A 13 -15.60 12.91 3.42
CA HIS A 13 -14.96 12.64 4.68
C HIS A 13 -14.54 11.17 4.61
N LEU A 14 -13.30 10.92 4.18
CA LEU A 14 -12.70 9.59 4.26
C LEU A 14 -12.74 9.21 5.73
N THR A 15 -13.65 8.29 6.02
CA THR A 15 -13.92 7.79 7.35
C THR A 15 -12.65 7.25 7.95
N GLU A 16 -12.45 7.63 9.20
CA GLU A 16 -11.36 7.33 10.15
C GLU A 16 -11.24 5.82 10.49
N ASN A 17 -11.30 4.94 9.49
CA ASN A 17 -11.03 3.52 9.63
C ASN A 17 -9.79 3.18 8.80
N SER A 18 -8.64 3.11 9.48
CA SER A 18 -7.33 2.87 8.86
C SER A 18 -7.35 1.71 7.86
N SER A 19 -8.04 0.59 8.17
CA SER A 19 -7.98 -0.65 7.35
C SER A 19 -8.70 -0.57 6.00
N ASP A 20 -9.64 0.36 5.83
CA ASP A 20 -10.39 0.46 4.58
C ASP A 20 -9.52 1.06 3.47
N GLY A 21 -8.54 1.91 3.82
CA GLY A 21 -7.62 2.54 2.89
C GLY A 21 -6.74 1.55 2.16
N GLU A 22 -6.03 0.67 2.88
CA GLU A 22 -5.12 -0.30 2.25
C GLU A 22 -5.87 -1.32 1.40
N TYR A 23 -7.06 -1.74 1.84
CA TYR A 23 -7.91 -2.66 1.08
C TYR A 23 -8.34 -2.07 -0.27
N GLN A 24 -8.77 -0.79 -0.31
CA GLN A 24 -9.14 -0.14 -1.57
C GLN A 24 -7.94 0.02 -2.51
N ILE A 25 -6.74 0.31 -1.97
CA ILE A 25 -5.51 0.38 -2.76
C ILE A 25 -5.24 -0.96 -3.45
N ILE A 26 -5.29 -2.08 -2.73
CA ILE A 26 -5.07 -3.42 -3.31
C ILE A 26 -6.07 -3.69 -4.43
N ARG A 27 -7.35 -3.46 -4.18
CA ARG A 27 -8.42 -3.73 -5.15
C ARG A 27 -8.27 -2.94 -6.44
N ARG A 28 -7.92 -1.66 -6.33
CA ARG A 28 -7.76 -0.76 -7.49
C ARG A 28 -6.45 -0.99 -8.21
N ALA A 29 -5.38 -1.32 -7.49
CA ALA A 29 -4.08 -1.60 -8.09
C ALA A 29 -4.09 -2.87 -8.95
N GLY A 30 -5.02 -3.81 -8.71
CA GLY A 30 -5.16 -5.02 -9.52
C GLY A 30 -3.96 -5.96 -9.46
N VAL A 31 -3.27 -5.98 -8.32
CA VAL A 31 -2.04 -6.76 -8.11
C VAL A 31 -2.33 -8.24 -7.84
N SER A 32 -1.36 -9.10 -8.16
CA SER A 32 -1.45 -10.53 -7.92
C SER A 32 -1.24 -10.89 -6.44
N MET A 33 -1.70 -12.05 -6.00
CA MET A 33 -1.43 -12.54 -4.63
C MET A 33 0.07 -12.68 -4.33
N PRO A 34 0.92 -13.24 -5.22
CA PRO A 34 2.38 -13.25 -5.03
C PRO A 34 2.97 -11.86 -4.76
N THR A 35 2.47 -10.83 -5.44
CA THR A 35 2.87 -9.43 -5.22
C THR A 35 2.54 -8.98 -3.80
N ILE A 36 1.33 -9.28 -3.31
CA ILE A 36 0.91 -8.94 -1.94
C ILE A 36 1.79 -9.67 -0.90
N VAL A 37 2.08 -10.96 -1.11
CA VAL A 37 2.96 -11.73 -0.23
C VAL A 37 4.37 -11.12 -0.17
N LEU A 38 4.92 -10.72 -1.31
CA LEU A 38 6.21 -10.04 -1.35
C LEU A 38 6.17 -8.67 -0.66
N ALA A 39 5.08 -7.92 -0.80
CA ALA A 39 4.89 -6.67 -0.06
C ALA A 39 4.94 -6.90 1.47
N ILE A 40 4.33 -7.99 1.96
CA ILE A 40 4.39 -8.36 3.37
C ILE A 40 5.82 -8.67 3.84
N VAL A 41 6.63 -9.35 3.00
CA VAL A 41 8.06 -9.57 3.29
C VAL A 41 8.77 -8.22 3.48
N TYR A 42 8.54 -7.27 2.57
CA TYR A 42 9.15 -5.95 2.67
C TYR A 42 8.67 -5.15 3.89
N LEU A 43 7.38 -5.23 4.23
CA LEU A 43 6.84 -4.58 5.43
C LEU A 43 7.48 -5.12 6.71
N LYS A 44 7.67 -6.46 6.81
CA LYS A 44 8.34 -7.08 7.96
C LYS A 44 9.77 -6.60 8.10
N ARG A 45 10.51 -6.51 6.99
CA ARG A 45 11.88 -6.00 6.98
C ARG A 45 11.94 -4.53 7.40
N ALA A 46 11.04 -3.71 6.88
CA ALA A 46 10.98 -2.28 7.18
C ALA A 46 10.58 -1.97 8.64
N SER A 47 9.95 -2.92 9.34
CA SER A 47 9.35 -2.69 10.67
C SER A 47 10.29 -2.11 11.72
N HIS A 48 11.61 -2.28 11.59
CA HIS A 48 12.60 -1.79 12.57
C HIS A 48 13.20 -0.43 12.19
N ASP A 49 13.12 -0.04 10.91
CA ASP A 49 13.84 1.10 10.34
C ASP A 49 12.90 2.26 9.94
N ILE A 50 11.60 2.12 10.17
CA ILE A 50 10.62 3.19 9.89
C ILE A 50 10.71 4.26 10.97
N LEU A 51 11.18 5.45 10.57
CA LEU A 51 11.14 6.65 11.39
C LEU A 51 9.88 7.45 11.07
N ILE A 52 9.02 7.62 12.07
CA ILE A 52 7.77 8.40 11.94
C ILE A 52 8.04 9.82 12.44
N GLY A 53 7.90 10.82 11.58
CA GLY A 53 7.97 12.22 11.98
C GLY A 53 6.69 12.68 12.69
N ASP A 54 6.81 13.60 13.64
CA ASP A 54 5.74 14.09 14.54
C ASP A 54 4.47 14.62 13.83
N HIS A 55 4.53 14.90 12.53
CA HIS A 55 3.41 15.43 11.73
C HIS A 55 3.14 14.65 10.44
N ALA A 56 3.67 13.42 10.33
CA ALA A 56 3.46 12.60 9.15
C ALA A 56 2.00 12.15 9.05
N LYS A 57 1.33 12.55 7.96
CA LYS A 57 -0.03 12.07 7.63
C LYS A 57 0.06 10.81 6.77
N PHE A 58 -0.91 9.93 6.95
CA PHE A 58 -1.05 8.70 6.17
C PHE A 58 0.18 7.79 6.24
N VAL A 59 0.75 7.62 7.45
CA VAL A 59 2.00 6.87 7.64
C VAL A 59 1.81 5.40 7.25
N ALA A 60 0.73 4.77 7.71
CA ALA A 60 0.44 3.38 7.41
C ALA A 60 0.26 3.17 5.90
N GLU A 61 -0.51 4.05 5.25
CA GLU A 61 -0.79 4.00 3.82
C GLU A 61 0.46 4.26 2.99
N ARG A 62 1.33 5.19 3.42
CA ARG A 62 2.63 5.44 2.75
C ARG A 62 3.55 4.23 2.84
N VAL A 63 3.68 3.64 4.04
CA VAL A 63 4.50 2.45 4.28
C VAL A 63 3.97 1.26 3.48
N PHE A 64 2.65 1.03 3.54
CA PHE A 64 1.97 -0.01 2.78
C PHE A 64 2.14 0.18 1.27
N LEU A 65 1.91 1.38 0.76
CA LEU A 65 2.01 1.69 -0.67
C LEU A 65 3.45 1.57 -1.17
N GLY A 66 4.45 1.99 -0.38
CA GLY A 66 5.86 1.81 -0.71
C GLY A 66 6.21 0.34 -0.91
N ALA A 67 5.84 -0.52 0.03
CA ALA A 67 6.03 -1.97 -0.09
C ALA A 67 5.32 -2.56 -1.31
N LEU A 68 4.06 -2.15 -1.52
CA LEU A 68 3.23 -2.67 -2.61
C LEU A 68 3.78 -2.28 -3.99
N VAL A 69 4.18 -1.02 -4.18
CA VAL A 69 4.72 -0.54 -5.45
C VAL A 69 6.02 -1.26 -5.80
N LEU A 70 6.96 -1.38 -4.84
CA LEU A 70 8.23 -2.06 -5.08
C LEU A 70 8.03 -3.55 -5.36
N SER A 71 7.13 -4.21 -4.61
CA SER A 71 6.83 -5.63 -4.85
C SER A 71 6.25 -5.85 -6.25
N ALA A 72 5.35 -4.99 -6.71
CA ALA A 72 4.73 -5.09 -8.03
C ALA A 72 5.75 -4.86 -9.15
N LYS A 73 6.60 -3.84 -9.02
CA LYS A 73 7.68 -3.55 -9.97
C LYS A 73 8.74 -4.65 -10.01
N TYR A 74 8.98 -5.32 -8.88
CA TYR A 74 9.93 -6.43 -8.81
C TYR A 74 9.37 -7.74 -9.40
N SER A 75 8.08 -8.02 -9.18
CA SER A 75 7.45 -9.30 -9.55
C SER A 75 6.80 -9.33 -10.93
N THR A 76 6.63 -8.19 -11.60
CA THR A 76 5.91 -8.09 -12.88
C THR A 76 6.89 -7.97 -14.05
N GLU A 77 6.67 -8.76 -15.11
CA GLU A 77 7.50 -8.70 -16.34
C GLU A 77 7.33 -7.37 -17.10
N SER A 78 6.20 -6.68 -16.89
CA SER A 78 5.91 -5.36 -17.43
C SER A 78 6.13 -4.24 -16.41
N ALA A 79 6.70 -3.13 -16.86
CA ALA A 79 6.90 -1.96 -16.02
C ALA A 79 5.56 -1.26 -15.73
N ILE A 80 5.07 -1.35 -14.50
CA ILE A 80 3.88 -0.60 -14.06
C ILE A 80 4.28 0.87 -13.80
N PRO A 81 3.71 1.84 -14.53
CA PRO A 81 4.07 3.25 -14.38
C PRO A 81 3.53 3.85 -13.09
N ASN A 82 4.19 4.91 -12.59
CA ASN A 82 3.79 5.57 -11.34
C ASN A 82 2.39 6.20 -11.39
N ASN A 83 1.91 6.56 -12.59
CA ASN A 83 0.55 7.07 -12.78
C ASN A 83 -0.54 6.05 -12.43
N HIS A 84 -0.26 4.74 -12.55
CA HIS A 84 -1.18 3.69 -12.12
C HIS A 84 -1.46 3.77 -10.61
N TRP A 85 -0.41 4.03 -9.83
CA TRP A 85 -0.48 4.08 -8.37
C TRP A 85 -1.15 5.35 -7.85
N VAL A 86 -1.06 6.46 -8.59
CA VAL A 86 -1.86 7.67 -8.34
C VAL A 86 -3.35 7.34 -8.41
N SER A 87 -3.77 6.68 -9.48
CA SER A 87 -5.18 6.26 -9.65
C SER A 87 -5.62 5.22 -8.60
N ALA A 88 -4.72 4.32 -8.19
CA ALA A 88 -5.04 3.29 -7.20
C ALA A 88 -5.21 3.87 -5.79
N ALA A 89 -4.35 4.81 -5.39
CA ALA A 89 -4.35 5.37 -4.05
C ALA A 89 -5.28 6.57 -3.87
N GLU A 90 -5.58 7.33 -4.94
CA GLU A 90 -6.44 8.53 -4.99
C GLU A 90 -6.03 9.72 -4.11
N VAL A 91 -5.35 9.49 -2.99
CA VAL A 91 -4.96 10.51 -2.00
C VAL A 91 -3.54 11.06 -2.21
N PHE A 92 -2.75 10.45 -3.10
CA PHE A 92 -1.35 10.80 -3.33
C PHE A 92 -1.12 11.33 -4.74
N SER A 93 -0.32 12.40 -4.85
CA SER A 93 0.13 12.92 -6.14
C SER A 93 1.20 12.03 -6.77
N LEU A 94 1.51 12.23 -8.05
CA LEU A 94 2.63 11.53 -8.71
C LEU A 94 3.97 11.76 -7.99
N GLN A 95 4.19 12.97 -7.47
CA GLN A 95 5.39 13.30 -6.71
C GLN A 95 5.42 12.55 -5.36
N ASP A 96 4.27 12.45 -4.67
CA ASP A 96 4.18 11.63 -3.46
C ASP A 96 4.52 10.17 -3.75
N ILE A 97 3.97 9.60 -4.82
CA ILE A 97 4.24 8.21 -5.24
C ILE A 97 5.74 7.97 -5.51
N ASN A 98 6.42 8.93 -6.15
CA ASN A 98 7.86 8.84 -6.37
C ASN A 98 8.62 8.88 -5.03
N ASN A 99 8.30 9.86 -4.18
CA ASN A 99 8.96 10.02 -2.89
C ASN A 99 8.75 8.81 -1.98
N ILE A 100 7.54 8.25 -1.95
CA ILE A 100 7.20 7.05 -1.18
C ILE A 100 8.05 5.86 -1.63
N GLN A 101 8.22 5.66 -2.94
CA GLN A 101 9.06 4.58 -3.47
C GLN A 101 10.53 4.76 -3.10
N GLU A 102 11.06 5.96 -3.29
CA GLU A 102 12.47 6.26 -3.00
C GLU A 102 12.76 6.12 -1.51
N GLN A 103 11.90 6.66 -0.64
CA GLN A 103 12.04 6.55 0.81
C GLN A 103 11.96 5.10 1.28
N PHE A 104 11.03 4.32 0.72
CA PHE A 104 10.89 2.92 1.10
C PHE A 104 12.05 2.05 0.59
N LEU A 105 12.63 2.38 -0.58
CA LEU A 105 13.88 1.77 -1.05
C LEU A 105 15.05 2.02 -0.10
N VAL A 106 15.16 3.26 0.40
CA VAL A 106 16.17 3.62 1.41
C VAL A 106 15.98 2.81 2.68
N VAL A 107 14.73 2.66 3.17
CA VAL A 107 14.42 1.82 4.34
C VAL A 107 14.82 0.36 4.12
N LEU A 108 14.64 -0.18 2.91
CA LEU A 108 15.08 -1.55 2.58
C LEU A 108 16.59 -1.67 2.34
N ASN A 109 17.37 -0.58 2.47
CA ASN A 109 18.78 -0.53 2.09
C ASN A 109 19.02 -1.00 0.65
N TRP A 110 18.08 -0.69 -0.26
CA TRP A 110 18.10 -1.08 -1.67
C TRP A 110 18.12 -2.60 -1.93
N ASP A 111 17.88 -3.42 -0.90
CA ASP A 111 17.83 -4.86 -1.04
C ASP A 111 16.39 -5.35 -1.20
N LEU A 112 16.04 -5.65 -2.44
CA LEU A 112 14.74 -6.23 -2.84
C LEU A 112 14.81 -7.76 -2.99
N SER A 113 15.93 -8.38 -2.66
CA SER A 113 16.06 -9.83 -2.75
C SER A 113 15.13 -10.52 -1.75
N HIS A 114 14.64 -11.68 -2.14
CA HIS A 114 13.83 -12.54 -1.29
C HIS A 114 14.14 -14.00 -1.60
N THR A 115 13.94 -14.85 -0.60
CA THR A 115 14.01 -16.31 -0.76
C THR A 115 12.62 -16.91 -0.76
N GLU A 116 12.50 -18.15 -1.24
CA GLU A 116 11.26 -18.92 -1.12
C GLU A 116 10.82 -19.07 0.35
N SER A 117 11.77 -19.18 1.28
CA SER A 117 11.47 -19.25 2.71
C SER A 117 10.81 -17.98 3.23
N ASP A 118 11.22 -16.81 2.75
CA ASP A 118 10.64 -15.53 3.17
C ASP A 118 9.19 -15.41 2.70
N LEU A 119 8.92 -15.78 1.44
CA LEU A 119 7.58 -15.81 0.88
C LEU A 119 6.67 -16.80 1.60
N LEU A 120 7.16 -18.01 1.87
CA LEU A 120 6.39 -19.05 2.55
C LEU A 120 6.03 -18.63 3.98
N LYS A 121 6.98 -18.07 4.74
CA LYS A 121 6.71 -17.53 6.08
C LYS A 121 5.66 -16.42 6.02
N ALA A 122 5.78 -15.49 5.07
CA ALA A 122 4.80 -14.43 4.90
C ALA A 122 3.40 -14.97 4.58
N ALA A 123 3.28 -15.93 3.67
CA ALA A 123 2.00 -16.54 3.32
C ALA A 123 1.39 -17.34 4.48
N LEU A 124 2.21 -18.07 5.25
CA LEU A 124 1.75 -18.80 6.43
C LEU A 124 1.22 -17.87 7.52
N ASP A 125 1.89 -16.73 7.76
CA ASP A 125 1.42 -15.75 8.74
C ASP A 125 0.06 -15.16 8.35
N VAL A 126 -0.17 -14.91 7.05
CA VAL A 126 -1.48 -14.48 6.54
C VAL A 126 -2.53 -15.56 6.76
N TYR A 127 -2.22 -16.81 6.44
CA TYR A 127 -3.13 -17.94 6.63
C TYR A 127 -3.48 -18.14 8.10
N ALA A 128 -2.48 -18.10 8.99
CA ALA A 128 -2.67 -18.24 10.44
C ALA A 128 -3.48 -17.09 11.06
N ALA A 129 -3.41 -15.90 10.48
CA ALA A 129 -4.20 -14.74 10.90
C ALA A 129 -5.67 -14.82 10.46
N THR A 130 -6.05 -15.74 9.58
CA THR A 130 -7.47 -15.95 9.25
C THR A 130 -8.17 -16.64 10.43
N PRO A 131 -9.26 -16.06 10.97
CA PRO A 131 -10.03 -16.75 12.00
C PRO A 131 -10.54 -18.06 11.39
N SER A 132 -10.25 -19.18 12.06
CA SER A 132 -10.72 -20.48 11.63
C SER A 132 -12.24 -20.43 11.49
N ILE A 133 -12.73 -20.46 10.26
CA ILE A 133 -14.17 -20.62 9.99
C ILE A 133 -14.52 -21.97 10.58
N THR A 134 -15.11 -21.95 11.77
CA THR A 134 -15.61 -23.13 12.44
C THR A 134 -16.96 -23.43 11.78
N PHE A 135 -17.05 -24.54 11.07
CA PHE A 135 -18.28 -25.02 10.44
C PHE A 135 -19.30 -25.48 11.47
#